data_AF-A0A1N6JJH0-F1
#
_entry.id   AF-A0A1N6JJH0-F1
#
_cell.length_a   1.000
_cell.length_b   1.000
_cell.length_c   1.000
_cell.angle_alpha   90.00
_cell.angle_beta   90.00
_cell.angle_gamma   90.00
#
_symmetry.space_group_name_H-M   'P 1'
#
loop_
_entity.id
_entity.type
_entity.pdbx_description
1 polymer ?
#
loop_
_entity_poly.entity_id
_entity_poly.type
_entity_poly.pdbx_seq_one_letter_code
_entity_poly.pdbx_strand_id
1 'polypeptide(L)'
;MAQPHHIARRNNTGFTLLELLVALALMGMLAAWGLPNFQALGERSAVASEVNRLQTALTLARNTAITQRSDVTVCPYNGTKSDACTSDWNGHIMVVVGDKTSGIGDSEVVRVFAPTSGVKVDKNGRSHMKYDSMGHVGPFFNSSYFICPMDEQTNVLGKRLRVSQLGRARVDEDPISCGD
;
A
#
# COMPACT_ATOMS: atom_id res chain seq x y z
N MET A 1 -21.83 -64.13 -49.98
CA MET A 1 -22.18 -62.79 -49.43
C MET A 1 -20.99 -62.30 -48.63
N ALA A 2 -20.27 -61.29 -49.13
CA ALA A 2 -19.17 -60.64 -48.42
C ALA A 2 -19.53 -59.16 -48.27
N GLN A 3 -19.56 -58.65 -47.04
CA GLN A 3 -19.82 -57.23 -46.76
C GLN A 3 -18.50 -56.44 -46.76
N PRO A 4 -18.46 -55.22 -47.33
CA PRO A 4 -17.27 -54.39 -47.28
C PRO A 4 -17.18 -53.66 -45.93
N HIS A 5 -16.05 -53.78 -45.26
CA HIS A 5 -15.71 -52.95 -44.09
C HIS A 5 -15.17 -51.60 -44.57
N HIS A 6 -15.95 -50.53 -44.40
CA HIS A 6 -15.48 -49.16 -44.64
C HIS A 6 -14.54 -48.73 -43.51
N ILE A 7 -13.24 -48.69 -43.79
CA ILE A 7 -12.23 -48.13 -42.89
C ILE A 7 -12.36 -46.60 -42.95
N ALA A 8 -12.96 -46.00 -41.92
CA ALA A 8 -12.99 -44.55 -41.76
C ALA A 8 -11.57 -44.03 -41.46
N ARG A 9 -10.95 -43.36 -42.44
CA ARG A 9 -9.70 -42.60 -42.20
C ARG A 9 -10.02 -41.48 -41.20
N ARG A 10 -9.42 -41.53 -40.01
CA ARG A 10 -9.29 -40.35 -39.15
C ARG A 10 -8.34 -39.38 -39.84
N ASN A 11 -8.86 -38.28 -40.36
CA ASN A 11 -8.03 -37.16 -40.77
C ASN A 11 -7.37 -36.57 -39.51
N ASN A 12 -6.06 -36.75 -39.39
CA ASN A 12 -5.27 -36.11 -38.36
C ASN A 12 -5.10 -34.64 -38.75
N THR A 13 -6.06 -33.80 -38.38
CA THR A 13 -6.00 -32.35 -38.58
C THR A 13 -5.11 -31.75 -37.48
N GLY A 14 -3.80 -31.73 -37.73
CA GLY A 14 -2.83 -31.01 -36.91
C GLY A 14 -2.69 -29.55 -37.36
N PHE A 15 -2.34 -28.67 -36.43
CA PHE A 15 -1.97 -27.28 -36.74
C PHE A 15 -0.75 -27.23 -37.66
N THR A 16 -0.74 -26.31 -38.61
CA THR A 16 0.45 -26.11 -39.47
C THR A 16 1.54 -25.39 -38.70
N LEU A 17 2.82 -25.60 -39.07
CA LEU A 17 3.93 -24.83 -38.51
C LEU A 17 3.72 -23.32 -38.69
N LEU A 18 3.15 -22.92 -39.83
CA LEU A 18 2.82 -21.53 -40.10
C LEU A 18 1.76 -20.99 -39.14
N GLU A 19 0.71 -21.78 -38.84
CA GLU A 19 -0.36 -21.39 -37.92
C GLU A 19 0.16 -21.22 -36.48
N LEU A 20 1.07 -22.09 -36.03
CA LEU A 20 1.75 -21.93 -34.75
C LEU A 20 2.57 -20.64 -34.70
N LEU A 21 3.34 -20.36 -35.77
CA LEU A 21 4.16 -19.15 -35.85
C LEU A 21 3.30 -17.88 -35.86
N VAL A 22 2.18 -17.88 -36.59
CA VAL A 22 1.23 -16.76 -36.60
C VAL A 22 0.59 -16.58 -35.21
N ALA A 23 0.17 -17.66 -34.56
CA ALA A 23 -0.40 -17.59 -33.21
C ALA A 23 0.60 -17.03 -32.18
N LEU A 24 1.87 -17.47 -32.24
CA LEU A 24 2.94 -16.95 -31.38
C LEU A 24 3.24 -15.47 -31.68
N ALA A 25 3.26 -15.07 -32.95
CA ALA A 25 3.45 -13.67 -33.34
C ALA A 25 2.33 -12.78 -32.79
N LEU A 26 1.07 -13.21 -32.91
CA LEU A 26 -0.08 -12.49 -32.35
C LEU A 26 -0.03 -12.43 -30.81
N MET A 27 0.30 -13.54 -30.14
CA MET A 27 0.48 -13.55 -28.68
C MET A 27 1.57 -12.59 -28.22
N GLY A 28 2.71 -12.54 -28.93
CA GLY A 28 3.80 -11.62 -28.63
C GLY A 28 3.40 -10.15 -28.76
N MET A 29 2.66 -9.80 -29.82
CA MET A 29 2.14 -8.43 -30.00
C MET A 29 1.18 -8.04 -28.87
N LEU A 30 0.25 -8.92 -28.50
CA LEU A 30 -0.69 -8.67 -27.41
C LEU A 30 0.02 -8.53 -26.05
N ALA A 31 1.02 -9.37 -25.78
CA ALA A 31 1.80 -9.30 -24.56
C ALA A 31 2.58 -7.97 -24.44
N ALA A 32 3.18 -7.51 -25.55
CA ALA A 32 3.91 -6.25 -25.59
C ALA A 32 3.03 -5.04 -25.23
N TRP A 33 1.76 -5.03 -25.64
CA TRP A 33 0.80 -3.99 -25.28
C TRP A 33 0.18 -4.18 -23.89
N GLY A 34 0.03 -5.42 -23.43
CA GLY A 34 -0.61 -5.73 -22.15
C GLY A 34 0.26 -5.42 -20.93
N LEU A 35 1.55 -5.77 -20.97
CA LEU A 35 2.49 -5.66 -19.84
C LEU A 35 2.56 -4.28 -19.16
N PRO A 36 2.68 -3.13 -19.86
CA PRO A 36 2.79 -1.83 -19.19
C PRO A 36 1.54 -1.47 -18.37
N ASN A 37 0.35 -1.92 -18.81
CA ASN A 37 -0.90 -1.67 -18.08
C ASN A 37 -0.97 -2.43 -16.75
N PHE A 38 -0.34 -3.61 -16.67
CA PHE A 38 -0.28 -4.39 -15.43
C PHE A 38 0.63 -3.76 -14.38
N GLN A 39 1.73 -3.13 -14.78
CA GLN A 39 2.63 -2.41 -13.88
C GLN A 39 1.92 -1.23 -13.21
N ALA A 40 1.27 -0.38 -14.01
CA ALA A 40 0.50 0.75 -13.50
C ALA A 40 -0.66 0.34 -12.57
N LEU A 41 -1.31 -0.81 -12.84
CA LEU A 41 -2.33 -1.36 -11.95
C LEU A 41 -1.74 -1.79 -10.59
N GLY A 42 -0.58 -2.46 -10.62
CA GLY A 42 0.14 -2.86 -9.41
C GLY A 42 0.52 -1.67 -8.54
N GLU A 43 1.06 -0.61 -9.13
CA GLU A 43 1.44 0.62 -8.42
C GLU A 43 0.23 1.32 -7.79
N ARG A 44 -0.88 1.45 -8.53
CA ARG A 44 -2.13 2.02 -7.99
C ARG A 44 -2.66 1.19 -6.83
N SER A 45 -2.58 -0.13 -6.93
CA SER A 45 -2.96 -1.04 -5.85
C SER A 45 -2.05 -0.88 -4.63
N ALA A 46 -0.75 -0.70 -4.83
CA ALA A 46 0.21 -0.47 -3.76
C ALA A 46 -0.07 0.86 -3.03
N VAL A 47 -0.29 1.95 -3.78
CA VAL A 47 -0.69 3.26 -3.22
C VAL A 47 -1.98 3.15 -2.42
N ALA A 48 -3.01 2.48 -2.96
CA ALA A 48 -4.28 2.28 -2.26
C ALA A 48 -4.12 1.43 -0.98
N SER A 49 -3.31 0.37 -1.03
CA SER A 49 -2.99 -0.47 0.12
C SER A 49 -2.32 0.34 1.23
N GLU A 50 -1.37 1.20 0.88
CA GLU A 50 -0.64 2.02 1.83
C GLU A 50 -1.53 3.10 2.47
N VAL A 51 -2.40 3.73 1.68
CA VAL A 51 -3.42 4.64 2.20
C VAL A 51 -4.33 3.94 3.21
N ASN A 52 -4.80 2.74 2.89
CA ASN A 52 -5.63 1.94 3.80
C ASN A 52 -4.87 1.53 5.07
N ARG A 53 -3.58 1.18 4.93
CA ARG A 53 -2.70 0.84 6.06
C ARG A 53 -2.58 2.02 7.04
N LEU A 54 -2.24 3.21 6.53
CA LEU A 54 -2.12 4.43 7.33
C LEU A 54 -3.46 4.81 7.97
N GLN A 55 -4.55 4.79 7.20
CA GLN A 55 -5.87 5.12 7.73
C GLN A 55 -6.30 4.16 8.84
N THR A 56 -6.01 2.87 8.68
CA THR A 56 -6.29 1.85 9.69
C THR A 56 -5.46 2.07 10.95
N ALA A 57 -4.15 2.32 10.81
CA ALA A 57 -3.27 2.58 11.94
C ALA A 57 -3.68 3.83 12.73
N LEU A 58 -3.98 4.93 12.02
CA LEU A 58 -4.41 6.20 12.63
C LEU A 58 -5.78 6.08 13.32
N THR A 59 -6.73 5.37 12.69
CA THR A 59 -8.06 5.13 13.27
C THR A 59 -7.97 4.22 14.49
N LEU A 60 -7.15 3.17 14.44
CA LEU A 60 -6.88 2.30 15.58
C LEU A 60 -6.29 3.10 16.74
N ALA A 61 -5.27 3.93 16.48
CA ALA A 61 -4.63 4.75 17.49
C ALA A 61 -5.62 5.70 18.17
N ARG A 62 -6.42 6.42 17.37
CA ARG A 62 -7.46 7.33 17.87
C ARG A 62 -8.49 6.59 18.74
N ASN A 63 -9.01 5.47 18.26
CA ASN A 63 -10.00 4.69 19.00
C ASN A 63 -9.40 4.12 20.29
N THR A 64 -8.13 3.72 20.26
CA THR A 64 -7.41 3.24 21.44
C THR A 64 -7.27 4.36 22.48
N ALA A 65 -6.91 5.56 22.06
CA ALA A 65 -6.76 6.72 22.94
C ALA A 65 -8.07 7.06 23.66
N ILE A 66 -9.18 7.07 22.90
CA ILE A 66 -10.53 7.32 23.43
C ILE A 66 -10.95 6.20 24.40
N THR A 67 -10.78 4.94 24.00
CA THR A 67 -11.26 3.79 24.77
C THR A 67 -10.48 3.60 26.07
N GLN A 68 -9.16 3.81 26.02
CA GLN A 68 -8.27 3.66 27.18
C GLN A 68 -8.16 4.95 28.01
N ARG A 69 -8.73 6.07 27.53
CA ARG A 69 -8.63 7.40 28.14
C ARG A 69 -7.18 7.80 28.42
N SER A 70 -6.29 7.47 27.50
CA SER A 70 -4.85 7.73 27.60
C SER A 70 -4.33 8.28 26.28
N ASP A 71 -3.18 8.95 26.33
CA ASP A 71 -2.47 9.32 25.11
C ASP A 71 -2.07 8.05 24.33
N VAL A 72 -2.01 8.14 23.01
CA VAL A 72 -1.52 7.07 22.12
C VAL A 72 -0.65 7.68 21.05
N THR A 73 0.51 7.09 20.83
CA THR A 73 1.50 7.54 19.87
C THR A 73 1.56 6.58 18.68
N VAL A 74 1.59 7.13 17.47
CA VAL A 74 1.83 6.40 16.22
C VAL A 74 3.21 6.77 15.71
N CYS A 75 4.06 5.76 15.55
CA CYS A 75 5.45 5.94 15.21
C CYS A 75 5.89 5.02 14.10
N PRO A 76 6.72 5.49 13.16
CA PRO A 76 7.52 4.59 12.35
C PRO A 76 8.53 3.85 13.24
N TYR A 77 8.84 2.61 12.85
CA TYR A 77 9.69 1.68 13.58
C TYR A 77 10.49 0.83 12.59
N ASN A 78 11.80 0.78 12.78
CA ASN A 78 12.73 0.09 11.87
C ASN A 78 13.28 -1.23 12.43
N GLY A 79 12.56 -1.89 13.34
CA GLY A 79 12.94 -3.20 13.88
C GLY A 79 13.54 -3.18 15.28
N THR A 80 13.96 -2.02 15.80
CA THR A 80 14.49 -1.88 17.17
C THR A 80 13.67 -0.88 17.98
N LYS A 81 13.20 -1.28 19.17
CA LYS A 81 12.31 -0.43 20.00
C LYS A 81 13.07 0.75 20.64
N SER A 82 14.40 0.67 20.70
CA SER A 82 15.28 1.76 21.13
C SER A 82 15.25 2.94 20.16
N ASP A 83 15.03 2.69 18.87
CA ASP A 83 14.96 3.70 17.80
C ASP A 83 13.55 3.77 17.21
N ALA A 84 12.54 3.83 18.09
CA ALA A 84 11.18 4.09 17.68
C ALA A 84 11.01 5.56 17.26
N CYS A 85 9.97 5.83 16.46
CA CYS A 85 9.56 7.19 16.10
C CYS A 85 10.59 7.96 15.27
N THR A 86 11.29 7.25 14.38
CA THR A 86 12.17 7.81 13.34
C THR A 86 11.39 8.74 12.39
N SER A 87 12.05 9.36 11.42
CA SER A 87 11.37 10.12 10.36
C SER A 87 10.95 9.25 9.17
N ASP A 88 11.24 7.95 9.18
CA ASP A 88 11.07 7.08 8.01
C ASP A 88 9.73 6.32 8.05
N TRP A 89 8.74 6.85 7.33
CA TRP A 89 7.40 6.26 7.26
C TRP A 89 7.26 5.14 6.23
N ASN A 90 8.32 4.83 5.50
CA ASN A 90 8.37 3.74 4.52
C ASN A 90 8.48 2.36 5.20
N GLY A 91 8.89 2.35 6.47
CA GLY A 91 9.05 1.14 7.27
C GLY A 91 7.77 0.66 7.97
N HIS A 92 7.98 -0.09 9.05
CA HIS A 92 6.86 -0.55 9.88
C HIS A 92 6.28 0.66 10.65
N ILE A 93 4.98 0.60 10.94
CA ILE A 93 4.32 1.58 11.81
C ILE A 93 3.87 0.86 13.07
N MET A 94 4.14 1.46 14.21
CA MET A 94 3.75 0.98 15.52
C MET A 94 2.76 1.94 16.17
N VAL A 95 1.73 1.38 16.79
CA VAL A 95 0.77 2.10 17.64
C VAL A 95 1.07 1.73 19.08
N VAL A 96 1.29 2.72 19.93
CA VAL A 96 1.82 2.57 21.29
C VAL A 96 0.99 3.39 22.27
N VAL A 97 0.65 2.79 23.41
CA VAL A 97 -0.04 3.49 24.51
C VAL A 97 0.94 4.42 25.22
N GLY A 98 0.47 5.63 25.54
CA GLY A 98 1.23 6.69 26.18
C GLY A 98 1.87 7.67 25.18
N ASP A 99 2.37 8.77 25.73
CA ASP A 99 3.20 9.74 25.03
C ASP A 99 4.66 9.29 25.09
N LYS A 100 4.99 8.28 24.29
CA LYS A 100 6.30 7.62 24.29
C LYS A 100 6.89 7.58 22.89
N THR A 101 8.11 8.11 22.77
CA THR A 101 8.90 8.06 21.54
C THR A 101 10.13 7.16 21.61
N SER A 102 10.50 6.71 22.82
CA SER A 102 11.61 5.81 23.07
C SER A 102 11.32 4.96 24.31
N GLY A 103 12.10 3.89 24.53
CA GLY A 103 11.93 3.02 25.70
C GLY A 103 10.56 2.33 25.76
N ILE A 104 10.07 1.90 24.59
CA ILE A 104 8.73 1.32 24.42
C ILE A 104 8.75 -0.13 24.86
N GLY A 105 7.96 -0.46 25.89
CA GLY A 105 7.81 -1.81 26.41
C GLY A 105 6.83 -2.64 25.59
N ASP A 106 6.94 -3.98 25.67
CA ASP A 106 6.07 -4.91 24.94
C ASP A 106 4.59 -4.75 25.29
N SER A 107 4.28 -4.47 26.56
CA SER A 107 2.92 -4.25 27.05
C SER A 107 2.27 -2.96 26.54
N GLU A 108 3.06 -2.04 25.99
CA GLU A 108 2.59 -0.73 25.52
C GLU A 108 2.26 -0.76 24.03
N VAL A 109 2.75 -1.78 23.31
CA VAL A 109 2.50 -1.94 21.88
C VAL A 109 1.09 -2.46 21.67
N VAL A 110 0.26 -1.63 21.04
CA VAL A 110 -1.10 -2.00 20.63
C VAL A 110 -1.05 -2.86 19.38
N ARG A 111 -0.30 -2.41 18.37
CA ARG A 111 -0.16 -3.11 17.09
C ARG A 111 1.04 -2.60 16.29
N VAL A 112 1.63 -3.50 15.50
CA VAL A 112 2.59 -3.18 14.45
C VAL A 112 1.97 -3.48 13.08
N PHE A 113 2.18 -2.59 12.13
CA PHE A 113 1.77 -2.69 10.73
C PHE A 113 3.01 -2.84 9.86
N ALA A 114 3.08 -3.92 9.09
CA ALA A 114 4.14 -4.16 8.11
C ALA A 114 4.13 -3.10 7.00
N PRO A 115 5.27 -2.76 6.39
CA PRO A 115 5.33 -1.82 5.27
C PRO A 115 4.62 -2.38 4.03
N THR A 116 4.08 -1.51 3.19
CA THR A 116 3.64 -1.85 1.83
C THR A 116 4.82 -1.70 0.87
N SER A 117 5.07 -2.70 0.02
CA SER A 117 6.12 -2.63 -1.00
C SER A 117 5.70 -1.78 -2.20
N GLY A 118 6.66 -1.16 -2.89
CA GLY A 118 6.41 -0.44 -4.15
C GLY A 118 5.82 0.96 -3.98
N VAL A 119 5.87 1.51 -2.76
CA VAL A 119 5.44 2.87 -2.44
C VAL A 119 6.49 3.59 -1.61
N LYS A 120 6.45 4.92 -1.69
CA LYS A 120 7.18 5.84 -0.84
C LYS A 120 6.18 6.71 -0.08
N VAL A 121 6.45 6.94 1.20
CA VAL A 121 5.62 7.75 2.09
C VAL A 121 6.46 8.88 2.68
N ASP A 122 6.09 10.10 2.31
CA ASP A 122 6.63 11.31 2.92
C ASP A 122 5.59 11.92 3.86
N LYS A 123 6.04 12.48 4.98
CA LYS A 123 5.17 13.10 5.98
C LYS A 123 5.73 14.45 6.39
N ASN A 124 4.86 15.46 6.50
CA ASN A 124 5.24 16.74 7.06
C ASN A 124 5.09 16.80 8.60
N GLY A 125 5.73 17.80 9.22
CA GLY A 125 5.65 18.04 10.65
C GLY A 125 6.52 17.08 11.46
N ARG A 126 6.01 16.66 12.63
CA ARG A 126 6.77 15.81 13.56
C ARG A 126 6.97 14.38 13.07
N SER A 127 7.99 13.69 13.57
CA SER A 127 8.31 12.31 13.18
C SER A 127 7.23 11.29 13.57
N HIS A 128 6.42 11.61 14.58
CA HIS A 128 5.35 10.78 15.11
C HIS A 128 4.03 11.55 15.19
N MET A 129 2.93 10.83 15.36
CA MET A 129 1.62 11.40 15.69
C MET A 129 1.23 11.03 17.11
N LYS A 130 0.56 11.96 17.80
CA LYS A 130 -0.01 11.70 19.11
C LYS A 130 -1.49 12.02 19.14
N TYR A 131 -2.27 11.09 19.64
CA TYR A 131 -3.67 11.27 19.99
C TYR A 131 -3.81 11.45 21.50
N ASP A 132 -4.59 12.42 21.94
CA ASP A 132 -4.99 12.54 23.34
C ASP A 132 -6.17 11.62 23.68
N SER A 133 -6.55 11.57 24.96
CA SER A 133 -7.70 10.79 25.45
C SER A 133 -9.07 11.17 24.84
N MET A 134 -9.18 12.30 24.16
CA MET A 134 -10.38 12.72 23.40
C MET A 134 -10.31 12.32 21.92
N GLY A 135 -9.17 11.76 21.49
CA GLY A 135 -8.91 11.39 20.11
C GLY A 135 -8.61 12.60 19.21
N HIS A 136 -8.20 13.73 19.79
CA HIS A 136 -7.67 14.86 19.06
C HIS A 136 -6.16 14.70 18.88
N VAL A 137 -5.62 15.38 17.86
CA VAL A 137 -4.17 15.53 17.72
C VAL A 137 -3.79 16.92 18.23
N GLY A 138 -2.77 16.98 19.09
CA GLY A 138 -2.37 18.23 19.71
C GLY A 138 -1.92 19.30 18.71
N PRO A 139 -1.75 20.55 19.16
CA PRO A 139 -1.16 21.59 18.32
C PRO A 139 0.20 21.11 17.79
N PHE A 140 0.51 21.41 16.52
CA PHE A 140 1.72 20.97 15.79
C PHE A 140 1.79 19.48 15.39
N PHE A 141 0.74 18.70 15.65
CA PHE A 141 0.60 17.31 15.18
C PHE A 141 -0.43 17.16 14.05
N ASN A 142 -0.88 18.25 13.45
CA ASN A 142 -1.55 18.17 12.15
C ASN A 142 -0.53 17.68 11.12
N SER A 143 -0.91 16.71 10.29
CA SER A 143 0.01 16.17 9.29
C SER A 143 -0.69 15.71 8.03
N SER A 144 0.05 15.85 6.95
CA SER A 144 -0.23 15.32 5.63
C SER A 144 0.80 14.23 5.32
N TYR A 145 0.30 13.10 4.88
CA TYR A 145 1.08 12.00 4.32
C TYR A 145 0.94 12.07 2.80
N PHE A 146 2.05 12.00 2.10
CA PHE A 146 2.15 11.96 0.65
C PHE A 146 2.58 10.54 0.29
N ILE A 147 1.66 9.80 -0.33
CA ILE A 147 1.86 8.40 -0.69
C ILE A 147 2.04 8.36 -2.21
N CYS A 148 3.23 7.98 -2.64
CA CYS A 148 3.64 7.92 -4.03
C CYS A 148 4.07 6.50 -4.41
N PRO A 149 3.96 6.10 -5.69
CA PRO A 149 4.67 4.94 -6.19
C PRO A 149 6.18 5.07 -5.93
N MET A 150 6.86 3.95 -5.71
CA MET A 150 8.32 3.95 -5.51
C MET A 150 9.07 4.39 -6.78
N ASP A 151 8.53 4.07 -7.95
CA ASP A 151 9.09 4.48 -9.22
C ASP A 151 8.49 5.83 -9.65
N GLU A 152 9.29 6.88 -9.52
CA GLU A 152 8.94 8.27 -9.84
C GLU A 152 8.82 8.52 -11.36
N GLN A 153 9.25 7.59 -12.21
CA GLN A 153 9.14 7.71 -13.69
C GLN A 153 7.78 7.23 -14.21
N THR A 154 6.93 6.70 -13.33
CA THR A 154 5.60 6.20 -13.66
C THR A 154 4.62 7.36 -13.78
N ASN A 155 3.70 7.30 -14.74
CA ASN A 155 2.62 8.28 -14.85
C ASN A 155 1.46 7.98 -13.87
N VAL A 156 1.77 7.35 -12.73
CA VAL A 156 0.81 6.98 -11.70
C VAL A 156 0.81 8.05 -10.62
N LEU A 157 -0.36 8.67 -10.43
CA LEU A 157 -0.53 9.72 -9.44
C LEU A 157 -0.57 9.15 -8.02
N GLY A 158 -0.03 9.91 -7.07
CA GLY A 158 -0.08 9.59 -5.65
C GLY A 158 -1.38 10.01 -4.98
N LYS A 159 -1.45 9.77 -3.67
CA LYS A 159 -2.55 10.17 -2.80
C LYS A 159 -2.04 10.93 -1.59
N ARG A 160 -2.79 11.96 -1.18
CA ARG A 160 -2.54 12.70 0.06
C ARG A 160 -3.54 12.30 1.13
N LEU A 161 -3.05 11.90 2.29
CA LEU A 161 -3.86 11.66 3.48
C LEU A 161 -3.61 12.76 4.51
N ARG A 162 -4.66 13.48 4.92
CA ARG A 162 -4.58 14.56 5.91
C ARG A 162 -5.24 14.16 7.21
N VAL A 163 -4.62 14.53 8.32
CA VAL A 163 -5.18 14.39 9.67
C VAL A 163 -5.57 15.77 10.19
N SER A 164 -6.87 15.94 10.49
CA SER A 164 -7.37 17.19 11.09
C SER A 164 -6.94 17.30 12.55
N GLN A 165 -7.01 18.50 13.13
CA GLN A 165 -6.77 18.70 14.57
C GLN A 165 -7.70 17.86 15.47
N LEU A 166 -8.89 17.53 14.97
CA LEU A 166 -9.83 16.64 15.65
C LEU A 166 -9.44 15.15 15.53
N GLY A 167 -8.27 14.84 14.98
CA GLY A 167 -7.73 13.48 14.84
C GLY A 167 -8.36 12.64 13.73
N ARG A 168 -9.18 13.22 12.85
CA ARG A 168 -9.79 12.45 11.75
C ARG A 168 -8.84 12.40 10.55
N ALA A 169 -8.40 11.20 10.19
CA ALA A 169 -7.69 10.93 8.94
C ALA A 169 -8.66 10.94 7.75
N ARG A 170 -8.31 11.66 6.67
CA ARG A 170 -9.07 11.72 5.42
C ARG A 170 -8.12 11.64 4.24
N VAL A 171 -8.52 10.93 3.21
CA VAL A 171 -7.86 10.95 1.91
C VAL A 171 -8.41 12.14 1.13
N ASP A 172 -7.54 12.91 0.49
CA ASP A 172 -7.98 13.95 -0.42
C ASP A 172 -8.56 13.33 -1.70
N GLU A 173 -9.61 13.94 -2.22
CA GLU A 173 -10.28 13.49 -3.44
C GLU A 173 -9.31 13.60 -4.63
N ASP A 174 -8.68 14.76 -4.74
CA ASP A 174 -7.71 15.05 -5.78
C ASP A 174 -6.41 14.24 -5.58
N PRO A 175 -5.95 13.52 -6.62
CA PRO A 175 -4.65 12.88 -6.60
C PRO A 175 -3.52 13.93 -6.61
N ILE A 176 -2.33 13.53 -6.20
CA ILE A 176 -1.13 14.39 -6.17
C ILE A 176 -0.12 13.93 -7.22
N SER A 177 0.64 14.88 -7.77
CA SER A 177 1.83 14.57 -8.56
C SER A 177 2.94 14.10 -7.64
N CYS A 178 3.66 13.06 -8.06
CA CYS A 178 4.82 12.50 -7.39
C CYS A 178 6.03 12.84 -8.24
N GLY A 179 6.70 13.94 -7.94
CA GLY A 179 7.79 14.47 -8.76
C GLY A 179 7.93 15.97 -8.52
N ASP A 180 8.58 16.30 -7.41
CA ASP A 180 9.29 17.55 -7.12
C ASP A 180 10.24 17.31 -5.94
#